data_AF-A0A2C8Z5E3-F1
#
_entry.id   AF-A0A2C8Z5E3-F1
#
_cell.length_a   1.000
_cell.length_b   1.000
_cell.length_c   1.000
_cell.angle_alpha   90.00
_cell.angle_beta   90.00
_cell.angle_gamma   90.00
#
_symmetry.space_group_name_H-M   'P 1'
#
loop_
_entity.id
_entity.type
_entity.pdbx_description
1 polymer ?
#
loop_
_entity_poly.entity_id
_entity_poly.type
_entity_poly.pdbx_seq_one_letter_code
_entity_poly.pdbx_strand_id
1 'polypeptide(L)'
;MKRIKKLCLYAAIALSTGIVGCNLFNPTESANIDSTDTDALTYEGYIHFRNAEYTLAREYFERTLAVDSTISEAWYGLAKSVLNQQKLNVFEMLKYANSKDGQSAFMTMDDSTANHYKSGIDSVMKVLIPFIERDTTGRTDGKVTFKTISASYTVLHLTKAALLLRSNAQDLTKLFNVSGTSINVDWASLKDVGEKSVELFETLGDIGGAIKADPTIATEVIRSYVPEAALLSDSGLTVATEAMASYMVTASEAVTSNEDAIIAYTSIGDMIDRDGDGCIDEEITDGFDNDGDGLVDEDMRTNKALVYETDFLHHKPGQVASIKTGEGYEYVDIDGNGTPNDDAERTFFNPNSNDRDAAGDHRIAAFVTGFSWSATGEQLKNAMDLAAKDTDVSNIQYPLQWRKENIGGCWNNYTEEAFLKWFEGRNK
;
A
#
# COMPACT_ATOMS: atom_id res chain seq x y z
N MET A 1 -36.64 -64.17 -38.05
CA MET A 1 -35.68 -63.60 -37.06
C MET A 1 -35.08 -62.23 -37.40
N LYS A 2 -34.84 -61.84 -38.67
CA LYS A 2 -34.27 -60.51 -39.01
C LYS A 2 -35.23 -59.30 -38.90
N ARG A 3 -36.55 -59.50 -39.00
CA ARG A 3 -37.54 -58.40 -38.92
C ARG A 3 -37.89 -57.97 -37.48
N ILE A 4 -37.87 -58.90 -36.52
CA ILE A 4 -38.16 -58.60 -35.10
C ILE A 4 -37.01 -57.79 -34.46
N LYS A 5 -35.75 -58.05 -34.85
CA LYS A 5 -34.59 -57.24 -34.40
C LYS A 5 -34.61 -55.80 -34.91
N LYS A 6 -35.22 -55.50 -36.05
CA LYS A 6 -35.36 -54.12 -36.55
C LYS A 6 -36.47 -53.37 -35.81
N LEU A 7 -37.59 -54.01 -35.47
CA LEU A 7 -38.67 -53.35 -34.72
C LEU A 7 -38.25 -52.97 -33.30
N CYS A 8 -37.46 -53.81 -32.61
CA CYS A 8 -36.89 -53.47 -31.30
C CYS A 8 -35.86 -52.33 -31.38
N LEU A 9 -35.11 -52.21 -32.49
CA LEU A 9 -34.14 -51.14 -32.68
C LEU A 9 -34.83 -49.79 -32.98
N TYR A 10 -35.93 -49.79 -33.75
CA TYR A 10 -36.72 -48.58 -33.97
C TYR A 10 -37.54 -48.17 -32.74
N ALA A 11 -38.02 -49.12 -31.93
CA ALA A 11 -38.65 -48.81 -30.65
C ALA A 11 -37.63 -48.26 -29.62
N ALA A 12 -36.38 -48.76 -29.61
CA ALA A 12 -35.32 -48.22 -28.78
C ALA A 12 -34.86 -46.82 -29.22
N ILE A 13 -34.83 -46.54 -30.53
CA ILE A 13 -34.50 -45.21 -31.07
C ILE A 13 -35.66 -44.21 -30.87
N ALA A 14 -36.92 -44.65 -30.96
CA ALA A 14 -38.08 -43.82 -30.68
C ALA A 14 -38.31 -43.57 -29.17
N LEU A 15 -37.84 -44.47 -28.30
CA LEU A 15 -37.77 -44.24 -26.85
C LEU A 15 -36.56 -43.38 -26.44
N SER A 16 -35.49 -43.32 -27.24
CA SER A 16 -34.38 -42.38 -27.03
C SER A 16 -34.61 -40.99 -27.62
N THR A 17 -35.65 -40.79 -28.44
CA THR A 17 -36.06 -39.46 -28.94
C THR A 17 -37.37 -38.97 -28.33
N GLY A 18 -37.98 -39.74 -27.42
CA GLY A 18 -39.24 -39.43 -26.76
C GLY A 18 -39.16 -39.21 -25.24
N ILE A 19 -37.97 -39.26 -24.64
CA ILE A 19 -37.77 -38.96 -23.22
C ILE A 19 -36.80 -37.78 -23.14
N VAL A 20 -37.33 -36.63 -22.72
CA VAL A 20 -36.64 -35.39 -22.31
C VAL A 20 -36.01 -34.57 -23.43
N GLY A 21 -36.86 -34.00 -24.29
CA GLY A 21 -36.60 -32.71 -24.92
C GLY A 21 -36.77 -31.54 -23.94
N CYS A 22 -36.29 -31.70 -22.70
CA CYS A 22 -36.23 -30.67 -21.68
C CYS A 22 -34.75 -30.48 -21.30
N ASN A 23 -34.18 -29.35 -21.71
CA ASN A 23 -33.30 -28.55 -20.86
C ASN A 23 -32.02 -29.18 -20.31
N LEU A 24 -31.21 -29.73 -21.20
CA LEU A 24 -29.85 -30.16 -20.86
C LEU A 24 -28.79 -29.04 -21.04
N PHE A 25 -29.16 -27.86 -21.54
CA PHE A 25 -28.21 -26.79 -21.90
C PHE A 25 -28.60 -25.38 -21.43
N ASN A 26 -29.56 -25.24 -20.52
CA ASN A 26 -29.91 -23.95 -19.92
C ASN A 26 -30.09 -24.13 -18.40
N PRO A 27 -29.22 -23.55 -17.54
CA PRO A 27 -29.31 -23.80 -16.11
C PRO A 27 -30.53 -23.15 -15.42
N THR A 28 -31.26 -22.23 -16.07
CA THR A 28 -32.28 -21.43 -15.35
C THR A 28 -33.73 -21.66 -15.73
N GLU A 29 -34.06 -22.22 -16.91
CA GLU A 29 -35.41 -22.65 -17.37
C GLU A 29 -36.66 -21.76 -17.10
N SER A 30 -36.51 -20.61 -16.48
CA SER A 30 -37.61 -19.80 -15.97
C SER A 30 -37.52 -18.42 -16.58
N ALA A 31 -38.64 -17.95 -17.15
CA ALA A 31 -38.81 -16.54 -17.50
C ALA A 31 -38.77 -15.63 -16.25
N ASN A 32 -38.88 -16.21 -15.05
CA ASN A 32 -38.71 -15.56 -13.76
C ASN A 32 -37.56 -16.24 -13.01
N ILE A 33 -36.33 -15.79 -13.24
CA ILE A 33 -35.20 -16.13 -12.37
C ILE A 33 -35.63 -15.81 -10.93
N ASP A 34 -35.57 -16.81 -10.05
CA ASP A 34 -35.86 -16.56 -8.63
C ASP A 34 -34.90 -15.47 -8.15
N SER A 35 -35.46 -14.43 -7.54
CA SER A 35 -34.70 -13.27 -7.08
C SER A 35 -33.59 -13.61 -6.08
N THR A 36 -33.57 -14.84 -5.55
CA THR A 36 -32.58 -15.34 -4.60
C THR A 36 -31.68 -16.48 -5.12
N ASP A 37 -31.80 -16.91 -6.38
CA ASP A 37 -30.91 -17.95 -6.94
C ASP A 37 -29.59 -17.33 -7.41
N THR A 38 -28.56 -17.42 -6.59
CA THR A 38 -27.26 -16.77 -6.81
C THR A 38 -26.51 -17.33 -8.00
N ASP A 39 -26.63 -18.63 -8.30
CA ASP A 39 -25.97 -19.25 -9.44
C ASP A 39 -26.62 -18.79 -10.76
N ALA A 40 -27.96 -18.77 -10.79
CA ALA A 40 -28.73 -18.26 -11.92
C ALA A 40 -28.45 -16.77 -12.19
N LEU A 41 -28.48 -15.93 -11.16
CA LEU A 41 -28.21 -14.49 -11.27
C LEU A 41 -26.78 -14.23 -11.77
N THR A 42 -25.80 -14.96 -11.24
CA THR A 42 -24.40 -14.83 -11.67
C THR A 42 -24.22 -15.24 -13.13
N TYR A 43 -24.86 -16.35 -13.55
CA TYR A 43 -24.81 -16.82 -14.92
C TYR A 43 -25.40 -15.79 -15.91
N GLU A 44 -26.54 -15.21 -15.59
CA GLU A 44 -27.19 -14.17 -16.39
C GLU A 44 -26.35 -12.89 -16.46
N GLY A 45 -25.72 -12.50 -15.35
CA GLY A 45 -24.72 -11.44 -15.35
C GLY A 45 -23.62 -11.67 -16.38
N TYR A 46 -23.10 -12.90 -16.48
CA TYR A 46 -22.11 -13.26 -17.49
C TYR A 46 -22.65 -13.33 -18.93
N ILE A 47 -23.92 -13.68 -19.14
CA ILE A 47 -24.57 -13.60 -20.46
C ILE A 47 -24.60 -12.15 -20.93
N HIS A 48 -25.14 -11.24 -20.11
CA HIS A 48 -25.21 -9.83 -20.43
C HIS A 48 -23.81 -9.22 -20.62
N PHE A 49 -22.85 -9.62 -19.79
CA PHE A 49 -21.46 -9.18 -19.95
C PHE A 49 -20.89 -9.56 -21.33
N ARG A 50 -21.10 -10.81 -21.77
CA ARG A 50 -20.65 -11.29 -23.08
C ARG A 50 -21.33 -10.59 -24.25
N ASN A 51 -22.55 -10.10 -24.05
CA ASN A 51 -23.29 -9.31 -25.04
C ASN A 51 -22.89 -7.82 -25.03
N ALA A 52 -21.90 -7.43 -24.23
CA ALA A 52 -21.50 -6.04 -23.98
C ALA A 52 -22.60 -5.16 -23.35
N GLU A 53 -23.57 -5.79 -22.67
CA GLU A 53 -24.67 -5.15 -21.95
C GLU A 53 -24.25 -4.87 -20.50
N TYR A 54 -23.16 -4.11 -20.31
CA TYR A 54 -22.46 -4.02 -19.02
C TYR A 54 -23.29 -3.43 -17.88
N THR A 55 -24.24 -2.55 -18.17
CA THR A 55 -25.16 -2.02 -17.15
C THR A 55 -26.07 -3.11 -16.61
N LEU A 56 -26.63 -3.93 -17.50
CA LEU A 56 -27.51 -5.02 -17.10
C LEU A 56 -26.72 -6.14 -16.42
N ALA A 57 -25.51 -6.46 -16.93
CA ALA A 57 -24.60 -7.39 -16.28
C ALA A 57 -24.30 -6.98 -14.82
N ARG A 58 -23.99 -5.69 -14.62
CA ARG A 58 -23.76 -5.11 -13.29
C ARG A 58 -24.97 -5.28 -12.38
N GLU A 59 -26.19 -4.98 -12.84
CA GLU A 59 -27.41 -5.15 -12.04
C GLU A 59 -27.59 -6.60 -11.56
N TYR A 60 -27.31 -7.59 -12.42
CA TYR A 60 -27.36 -8.99 -12.04
C TYR A 60 -26.31 -9.36 -11.00
N PHE A 61 -25.06 -8.92 -11.15
CA PHE A 61 -24.02 -9.19 -10.15
C PHE A 61 -24.30 -8.49 -8.82
N GLU A 62 -24.77 -7.25 -8.82
CA GLU A 62 -25.18 -6.54 -7.60
C GLU A 62 -26.34 -7.26 -6.89
N ARG A 63 -27.32 -7.79 -7.65
CA ARG A 63 -28.39 -8.62 -7.10
C ARG A 63 -27.86 -9.93 -6.50
N THR A 64 -26.92 -10.62 -7.17
CA THR A 64 -26.27 -11.80 -6.56
C THR A 64 -25.65 -11.43 -5.22
N LEU A 65 -24.84 -10.36 -5.18
CA LEU A 65 -24.11 -9.96 -3.99
C LEU A 65 -25.00 -9.45 -2.85
N ALA A 66 -26.18 -8.91 -3.18
CA ALA A 66 -27.19 -8.55 -2.20
C ALA A 66 -27.85 -9.78 -1.55
N VAL A 67 -27.92 -10.90 -2.26
CA VAL A 67 -28.42 -12.18 -1.74
C VAL A 67 -27.34 -12.92 -0.98
N ASP A 68 -26.18 -13.10 -1.61
CA ASP A 68 -25.01 -13.76 -1.02
C ASP A 68 -23.72 -13.07 -1.47
N SER A 69 -23.10 -12.38 -0.53
CA SER A 69 -21.84 -11.65 -0.75
C SER A 69 -20.61 -12.55 -0.73
N THR A 70 -20.75 -13.86 -0.50
CA THR A 70 -19.64 -14.82 -0.56
C THR A 70 -19.29 -15.24 -1.99
N ILE A 71 -20.16 -14.98 -2.97
CA ILE A 71 -19.97 -15.42 -4.37
C ILE A 71 -18.85 -14.61 -5.05
N SER A 72 -17.63 -15.14 -5.09
CA SER A 72 -16.45 -14.45 -5.64
C SER A 72 -16.57 -14.18 -7.15
N GLU A 73 -17.22 -15.08 -7.89
CA GLU A 73 -17.45 -14.91 -9.33
C GLU A 73 -18.33 -13.69 -9.64
N ALA A 74 -19.25 -13.31 -8.74
CA ALA A 74 -20.11 -12.15 -8.90
C ALA A 74 -19.34 -10.85 -8.63
N TRP A 75 -18.46 -10.81 -7.62
CA TRP A 75 -17.54 -9.69 -7.40
C TRP A 75 -16.64 -9.46 -8.63
N TYR A 76 -16.05 -10.53 -9.16
CA TYR A 76 -15.21 -10.46 -10.35
C TYR A 76 -15.98 -9.98 -11.60
N GLY A 77 -17.18 -10.54 -11.82
CA GLY A 77 -18.08 -10.11 -12.89
C GLY A 77 -18.50 -8.65 -12.77
N LEU A 78 -18.80 -8.19 -11.56
CA LEU A 78 -19.14 -6.80 -11.26
C LEU A 78 -17.97 -5.86 -11.57
N ALA A 79 -16.76 -6.19 -11.10
CA ALA A 79 -15.56 -5.38 -11.36
C ALA A 79 -15.27 -5.26 -12.86
N LYS A 80 -15.38 -6.37 -13.61
CA LYS A 80 -15.25 -6.36 -15.08
C LYS A 80 -16.32 -5.50 -15.74
N SER A 81 -17.56 -5.58 -15.27
CA SER A 81 -18.66 -4.79 -15.83
C SER A 81 -18.40 -3.30 -15.62
N VAL A 82 -17.99 -2.89 -14.43
CA VAL A 82 -17.63 -1.49 -14.14
C VAL A 82 -16.45 -1.04 -14.99
N LEU A 83 -15.39 -1.84 -15.11
CA LEU A 83 -14.23 -1.52 -15.96
C LEU A 83 -14.65 -1.24 -17.41
N ASN A 84 -15.51 -2.08 -17.97
CA ASN A 84 -15.98 -1.95 -19.35
C ASN A 84 -16.98 -0.79 -19.54
N GLN A 85 -17.82 -0.48 -18.55
CA GLN A 85 -18.67 0.71 -18.56
C GLN A 85 -17.84 2.00 -18.64
N GLN A 86 -16.71 2.01 -17.93
CA GLN A 86 -15.74 3.09 -17.99
C GLN A 86 -14.87 3.06 -19.25
N LYS A 87 -15.07 2.08 -20.15
CA LYS A 87 -14.28 1.87 -21.37
C LYS A 87 -12.78 1.77 -21.09
N LEU A 88 -12.42 1.24 -19.93
CA LEU A 88 -11.05 1.04 -19.53
C LEU A 88 -10.51 -0.28 -20.06
N ASN A 89 -9.25 -0.28 -20.47
CA ASN A 89 -8.52 -1.47 -20.88
C ASN A 89 -7.14 -1.50 -20.22
N VAL A 90 -6.96 -2.48 -19.34
CA VAL A 90 -5.72 -2.68 -18.57
C VAL A 90 -4.50 -2.86 -19.48
N PHE A 91 -4.65 -3.50 -20.64
CA PHE A 91 -3.55 -3.66 -21.61
C PHE A 91 -3.22 -2.35 -22.34
N GLU A 92 -4.20 -1.46 -22.53
CA GLU A 92 -3.94 -0.14 -23.08
C GLU A 92 -3.24 0.75 -22.06
N MET A 93 -3.57 0.63 -20.78
CA MET A 93 -2.88 1.33 -19.69
C MET A 93 -1.38 0.98 -19.65
N LEU A 94 -1.01 -0.29 -19.86
CA LEU A 94 0.39 -0.71 -19.95
C LEU A 94 1.18 0.00 -21.08
N LYS A 95 0.51 0.46 -22.14
CA LYS A 95 1.19 1.22 -23.21
C LYS A 95 1.67 2.58 -22.72
N TYR A 96 1.02 3.14 -21.70
CA TYR A 96 1.40 4.42 -21.12
C TYR A 96 2.53 4.30 -20.09
N ALA A 97 2.71 3.11 -19.52
CA ALA A 97 3.80 2.81 -18.60
C ALA A 97 5.18 2.89 -19.28
N ASN A 98 5.27 2.38 -20.52
CA ASN A 98 6.50 2.39 -21.28
C ASN A 98 7.01 3.82 -21.52
N SER A 99 8.22 4.10 -21.03
CA SER A 99 8.91 5.35 -21.34
C SER A 99 9.51 5.29 -22.75
N LYS A 100 9.30 6.35 -23.53
CA LYS A 100 10.15 6.68 -24.67
C LYS A 100 10.97 7.89 -24.25
N ASP A 101 12.28 7.81 -24.43
CA ASP A 101 13.20 8.92 -24.15
C ASP A 101 13.19 9.41 -22.68
N GLY A 102 12.88 8.51 -21.72
CA GLY A 102 12.95 8.82 -20.29
C GLY A 102 11.76 9.61 -19.72
N GLN A 103 10.66 9.74 -20.47
CA GLN A 103 9.39 10.25 -19.95
C GLN A 103 8.29 9.23 -20.17
N SER A 104 7.53 8.94 -19.10
CA SER A 104 6.33 8.12 -19.21
C SER A 104 5.29 8.80 -20.12
N ALA A 105 4.58 8.03 -20.95
CA ALA A 105 3.49 8.56 -21.75
C ALA A 105 2.29 9.03 -20.91
N PHE A 106 2.25 8.71 -19.61
CA PHE A 106 1.37 9.36 -18.64
C PHE A 106 1.66 10.86 -18.49
N MET A 107 2.91 11.31 -18.65
CA MET A 107 3.26 12.72 -18.46
C MET A 107 2.72 13.62 -19.57
N THR A 108 2.50 13.07 -20.76
CA THR A 108 2.14 13.84 -21.96
C THR A 108 0.68 13.66 -22.40
N MET A 109 -0.10 12.82 -21.71
CA MET A 109 -1.54 12.71 -21.98
C MET A 109 -2.28 13.98 -21.55
N ASP A 110 -3.38 14.28 -22.22
CA ASP A 110 -4.23 15.42 -21.87
C ASP A 110 -4.97 15.20 -20.54
N ASP A 111 -5.33 16.29 -19.86
CA ASP A 111 -5.98 16.24 -18.54
C ASP A 111 -7.35 15.54 -18.58
N SER A 112 -8.09 15.63 -19.69
CA SER A 112 -9.39 14.96 -19.81
C SER A 112 -9.20 13.44 -19.81
N THR A 113 -8.22 12.95 -20.56
CA THR A 113 -7.86 11.53 -20.60
C THR A 113 -7.32 11.06 -19.24
N ALA A 114 -6.43 11.84 -18.61
CA ALA A 114 -5.90 11.52 -17.29
C ALA A 114 -7.02 11.40 -16.22
N ASN A 115 -7.93 12.37 -16.19
CA ASN A 115 -9.07 12.38 -15.27
C ASN A 115 -10.05 11.23 -15.55
N HIS A 116 -10.26 10.89 -16.83
CA HIS A 116 -11.09 9.74 -17.21
C HIS A 116 -10.50 8.42 -16.67
N TYR A 117 -9.19 8.20 -16.86
CA TYR A 117 -8.53 7.01 -16.33
C TYR A 117 -8.59 6.95 -14.80
N LYS A 118 -8.26 8.05 -14.10
CA LYS A 118 -8.30 8.09 -12.63
C LYS A 118 -9.70 7.77 -12.09
N SER A 119 -10.72 8.49 -12.55
CA SER A 119 -12.11 8.30 -12.09
C SER A 119 -12.68 6.93 -12.45
N GLY A 120 -12.28 6.38 -13.59
CA GLY A 120 -12.64 5.03 -13.99
C GLY A 120 -12.00 3.97 -13.08
N ILE A 121 -10.72 4.12 -12.73
CA ILE A 121 -10.03 3.24 -11.78
C ILE A 121 -10.70 3.33 -10.40
N ASP A 122 -10.97 4.54 -9.90
CA ASP A 122 -11.65 4.75 -8.60
C ASP A 122 -13.03 4.05 -8.57
N SER A 123 -13.72 4.00 -9.71
CA SER A 123 -15.00 3.29 -9.81
C SER A 123 -14.86 1.78 -9.71
N VAL A 124 -13.80 1.20 -10.29
CA VAL A 124 -13.50 -0.24 -10.20
C VAL A 124 -13.06 -0.61 -8.78
N MET A 125 -12.26 0.26 -8.13
CA MET A 125 -11.75 0.00 -6.77
C MET A 125 -12.85 -0.05 -5.70
N LYS A 126 -13.96 0.70 -5.88
CA LYS A 126 -15.16 0.58 -5.03
C LYS A 126 -15.75 -0.84 -5.00
N VAL A 127 -15.45 -1.67 -6.00
CA VAL A 127 -15.87 -3.07 -6.08
C VAL A 127 -14.75 -3.99 -5.59
N LEU A 128 -13.51 -3.74 -6.03
CA LEU A 128 -12.39 -4.63 -5.75
C LEU A 128 -11.93 -4.57 -4.29
N ILE A 129 -11.92 -3.40 -3.64
CA ILE A 129 -11.47 -3.27 -2.24
C ILE A 129 -12.35 -4.13 -1.30
N PRO A 130 -13.69 -4.04 -1.31
CA PRO A 130 -14.54 -4.92 -0.50
C PRO A 130 -14.40 -6.40 -0.87
N PHE A 131 -14.18 -6.72 -2.14
CA PHE A 131 -13.94 -8.11 -2.56
C PHE A 131 -12.65 -8.66 -1.95
N ILE A 132 -11.55 -7.90 -2.04
CA ILE A 132 -10.22 -8.29 -1.56
C ILE A 132 -10.26 -8.47 -0.04
N GLU A 133 -10.83 -7.52 0.71
CA GLU A 133 -11.00 -7.63 2.16
C GLU A 133 -11.72 -8.93 2.54
N ARG A 134 -12.79 -9.27 1.81
CA ARG A 134 -13.56 -10.49 2.06
C ARG A 134 -12.77 -11.74 1.70
N ASP A 135 -12.07 -11.75 0.57
CA ASP A 135 -11.31 -12.90 0.12
C ASP A 135 -10.16 -13.21 1.09
N THR A 136 -9.39 -12.19 1.48
CA THR A 136 -8.25 -12.33 2.39
C THR A 136 -8.68 -12.70 3.82
N THR A 137 -9.92 -12.43 4.21
CA THR A 137 -10.51 -12.83 5.50
C THR A 137 -11.36 -14.11 5.43
N GLY A 138 -11.35 -14.83 4.30
CA GLY A 138 -12.07 -16.10 4.15
C GLY A 138 -13.60 -15.97 4.10
N ARG A 139 -14.11 -14.82 3.69
CA ARG A 139 -15.54 -14.47 3.56
C ARG A 139 -16.07 -14.61 2.12
N THR A 140 -15.34 -15.33 1.27
CA THR A 140 -15.71 -15.70 -0.11
C THR A 140 -15.74 -17.22 -0.29
N ASP A 141 -16.35 -17.68 -1.38
CA ASP A 141 -16.37 -19.09 -1.80
C ASP A 141 -15.05 -19.57 -2.45
N GLY A 142 -14.07 -18.67 -2.61
CA GLY A 142 -12.71 -18.97 -3.08
C GLY A 142 -12.58 -19.40 -4.54
N LYS A 143 -13.66 -19.36 -5.34
CA LYS A 143 -13.60 -19.73 -6.78
C LYS A 143 -12.78 -18.73 -7.59
N VAL A 144 -12.91 -17.45 -7.27
CA VAL A 144 -12.00 -16.37 -7.69
C VAL A 144 -11.36 -15.83 -6.42
N THR A 145 -10.05 -15.69 -6.44
CA THR A 145 -9.28 -15.17 -5.29
C THR A 145 -8.61 -13.86 -5.65
N PHE A 146 -8.16 -13.10 -4.66
CA PHE A 146 -7.33 -11.92 -4.86
C PHE A 146 -6.10 -12.27 -5.71
N LYS A 147 -5.45 -13.41 -5.43
CA LYS A 147 -4.34 -13.91 -6.23
C LYS A 147 -4.67 -14.07 -7.71
N THR A 148 -5.90 -14.45 -8.06
CA THR A 148 -6.33 -14.59 -9.45
C THR A 148 -6.44 -13.25 -10.19
N ILE A 149 -6.63 -12.15 -9.47
CA ILE A 149 -6.85 -10.82 -10.05
C ILE A 149 -5.74 -9.81 -9.74
N SER A 150 -4.77 -10.17 -8.90
CA SER A 150 -3.75 -9.25 -8.38
C SER A 150 -2.95 -8.57 -9.49
N ALA A 151 -2.69 -9.23 -10.62
CA ALA A 151 -2.03 -8.58 -11.77
C ALA A 151 -2.82 -7.41 -12.33
N SER A 152 -4.12 -7.59 -12.53
CA SER A 152 -4.97 -6.51 -13.03
C SER A 152 -5.12 -5.41 -11.99
N TYR A 153 -5.22 -5.77 -10.72
CA TYR A 153 -5.26 -4.84 -9.59
C TYR A 153 -3.99 -3.97 -9.53
N THR A 154 -2.80 -4.59 -9.60
CA THR A 154 -1.51 -3.90 -9.61
C THR A 154 -1.37 -2.95 -10.78
N VAL A 155 -1.81 -3.33 -12.00
CA VAL A 155 -1.76 -2.41 -13.15
C VAL A 155 -2.69 -1.21 -12.95
N LEU A 156 -3.90 -1.41 -12.42
CA LEU A 156 -4.84 -0.31 -12.14
C LEU A 156 -4.26 0.66 -11.11
N HIS A 157 -3.67 0.16 -10.01
CA HIS A 157 -3.06 1.03 -9.01
C HIS A 157 -1.77 1.69 -9.47
N LEU A 158 -0.89 1.00 -10.21
CA LEU A 158 0.30 1.64 -10.80
C LEU A 158 -0.08 2.75 -11.77
N THR A 159 -1.15 2.55 -12.55
CA THR A 159 -1.73 3.59 -13.41
C THR A 159 -2.22 4.76 -12.55
N LYS A 160 -2.97 4.49 -11.47
CA LYS A 160 -3.45 5.52 -10.55
C LYS A 160 -2.30 6.30 -9.91
N ALA A 161 -1.27 5.61 -9.40
CA ALA A 161 -0.08 6.21 -8.82
C ALA A 161 0.63 7.14 -9.82
N ALA A 162 0.82 6.68 -11.07
CA ALA A 162 1.39 7.51 -12.14
C ALA A 162 0.56 8.77 -12.41
N LEU A 163 -0.78 8.67 -12.41
CA LEU A 163 -1.68 9.81 -12.61
C LEU A 163 -1.66 10.81 -11.43
N LEU A 164 -1.53 10.31 -10.19
CA LEU A 164 -1.39 11.14 -9.00
C LEU A 164 -0.07 11.93 -9.05
N LEU A 165 1.04 11.26 -9.35
CA LEU A 165 2.36 11.89 -9.50
C LEU A 165 2.39 12.91 -10.65
N ARG A 166 1.81 12.57 -11.79
CA ARG A 166 1.64 13.49 -12.94
C ARG A 166 0.99 14.80 -12.51
N SER A 167 -0.03 14.75 -11.64
CA SER A 167 -0.73 15.96 -11.18
C SER A 167 0.17 16.92 -10.39
N ASN A 168 1.32 16.45 -9.91
CA ASN A 168 2.37 17.20 -9.22
C ASN A 168 3.66 17.31 -10.05
N ALA A 169 3.59 17.06 -11.37
CA ALA A 169 4.73 17.07 -12.29
C ALA A 169 5.87 16.08 -11.95
N GLN A 170 5.59 15.04 -11.17
CA GLN A 170 6.53 13.97 -10.84
C GLN A 170 6.33 12.75 -11.75
N ASP A 171 7.42 12.06 -12.06
CA ASP A 171 7.41 10.82 -12.87
C ASP A 171 7.64 9.62 -11.94
N LEU A 172 6.79 8.60 -12.03
CA LEU A 172 6.87 7.37 -11.22
C LEU A 172 8.23 6.68 -11.35
N THR A 173 8.88 6.75 -12.52
CA THR A 173 10.21 6.17 -12.75
C THR A 173 11.28 6.78 -11.87
N LYS A 174 11.14 8.07 -11.47
CA LYS A 174 12.09 8.75 -10.59
C LYS A 174 11.98 8.29 -9.14
N LEU A 175 10.85 7.70 -8.74
CA LEU A 175 10.70 7.12 -7.41
C LEU A 175 11.55 5.87 -7.26
N PHE A 176 11.86 5.16 -8.33
CA PHE A 176 12.53 3.86 -8.25
C PHE A 176 13.98 3.96 -8.70
N ASN A 177 14.90 3.61 -7.81
CA ASN A 177 16.32 3.51 -8.11
C ASN A 177 16.77 2.04 -8.07
N VAL A 178 17.31 1.55 -9.18
CA VAL A 178 17.82 0.18 -9.30
C VAL A 178 19.33 0.18 -9.05
N SER A 179 19.77 -0.49 -7.98
CA SER A 179 21.19 -0.63 -7.64
C SER A 179 21.55 -2.08 -7.33
N GLY A 180 22.46 -2.66 -8.13
CA GLY A 180 22.92 -4.04 -7.97
C GLY A 180 21.77 -5.04 -8.08
N THR A 181 21.35 -5.62 -6.95
CA THR A 181 20.23 -6.58 -6.82
C THR A 181 19.01 -5.99 -6.12
N SER A 182 18.95 -4.67 -5.91
CA SER A 182 17.91 -4.00 -5.14
C SER A 182 17.17 -2.94 -5.97
N ILE A 183 15.88 -2.76 -5.67
CA ILE A 183 15.07 -1.61 -6.08
C ILE A 183 14.83 -0.81 -4.80
N ASN A 184 15.29 0.43 -4.78
CA ASN A 184 15.08 1.36 -3.67
C ASN A 184 14.03 2.39 -4.09
N VAL A 185 13.22 2.84 -3.13
CA VAL A 185 12.25 3.92 -3.38
C VAL A 185 12.80 5.24 -2.84
N ASP A 186 12.87 6.26 -3.68
CA ASP A 186 13.33 7.61 -3.37
C ASP A 186 12.16 8.47 -2.85
N TRP A 187 11.82 8.28 -1.58
CA TRP A 187 10.72 9.00 -0.92
C TRP A 187 10.95 10.50 -0.81
N ALA A 188 12.21 10.95 -0.80
CA ALA A 188 12.53 12.37 -0.77
C ALA A 188 12.00 13.11 -2.01
N SER A 189 11.85 12.40 -3.14
CA SER A 189 11.24 12.95 -4.35
C SER A 189 9.72 13.22 -4.23
N LEU A 190 9.08 12.75 -3.14
CA LEU A 190 7.65 12.96 -2.87
C LEU A 190 7.34 14.18 -1.99
N LYS A 191 8.36 14.95 -1.57
CA LYS A 191 8.20 16.11 -0.68
C LYS A 191 7.17 17.15 -1.16
N ASP A 192 6.99 17.27 -2.48
CA ASP A 192 6.10 18.26 -3.09
C ASP A 192 4.69 17.73 -3.43
N VAL A 193 4.33 16.50 -3.03
CA VAL A 193 3.05 15.87 -3.41
C VAL A 193 1.82 16.48 -2.69
N GLY A 194 2.03 17.19 -1.58
CA GLY A 194 0.99 17.93 -0.85
C GLY A 194 -0.13 17.04 -0.29
N GLU A 195 -1.35 17.58 -0.15
CA GLU A 195 -2.54 16.89 0.42
C GLU A 195 -2.93 15.56 -0.27
N LYS A 196 -2.38 15.26 -1.46
CA LYS A 196 -2.65 14.02 -2.22
C LYS A 196 -1.68 12.88 -1.89
N SER A 197 -0.73 13.11 -1.00
CA SER A 197 0.24 12.12 -0.55
C SER A 197 -0.44 10.91 0.09
N VAL A 198 -1.48 11.07 0.93
CA VAL A 198 -2.22 9.93 1.50
C VAL A 198 -2.71 9.00 0.40
N GLU A 199 -3.43 9.55 -0.58
CA GLU A 199 -4.00 8.75 -1.67
C GLU A 199 -2.89 8.04 -2.48
N LEU A 200 -1.71 8.66 -2.61
CA LEU A 200 -0.56 8.05 -3.24
C LEU A 200 0.02 6.91 -2.39
N PHE A 201 0.26 7.13 -1.09
CA PHE A 201 0.81 6.12 -0.18
C PHE A 201 -0.14 4.93 -0.03
N GLU A 202 -1.45 5.17 0.11
CA GLU A 202 -2.47 4.13 0.05
C GLU A 202 -2.38 3.31 -1.24
N THR A 203 -2.30 4.01 -2.39
CA THR A 203 -2.18 3.35 -3.70
C THR A 203 -0.89 2.51 -3.79
N LEU A 204 0.21 2.97 -3.20
CA LEU A 204 1.48 2.21 -3.14
C LEU A 204 1.38 1.02 -2.18
N GLY A 205 0.73 1.18 -1.03
CA GLY A 205 0.44 0.10 -0.09
C GLY A 205 -0.41 -1.01 -0.72
N ASP A 206 -1.44 -0.64 -1.48
CA ASP A 206 -2.26 -1.56 -2.25
C ASP A 206 -1.44 -2.38 -3.26
N ILE A 207 -0.49 -1.73 -3.96
CA ILE A 207 0.45 -2.39 -4.86
C ILE A 207 1.33 -3.37 -4.07
N GLY A 208 1.88 -2.94 -2.93
CA GLY A 208 2.67 -3.79 -2.05
C GLY A 208 1.90 -5.03 -1.57
N GLY A 209 0.66 -4.87 -1.13
CA GLY A 209 -0.22 -5.97 -0.73
C GLY A 209 -0.48 -6.95 -1.86
N ALA A 210 -0.71 -6.46 -3.08
CA ALA A 210 -0.91 -7.30 -4.26
C ALA A 210 0.34 -8.09 -4.65
N ILE A 211 1.51 -7.47 -4.57
CA ILE A 211 2.81 -8.11 -4.81
C ILE A 211 3.09 -9.18 -3.75
N LYS A 212 2.81 -8.90 -2.47
CA LYS A 212 2.97 -9.87 -1.38
C LYS A 212 2.08 -11.10 -1.55
N ALA A 213 0.88 -10.92 -2.11
CA ALA A 213 -0.03 -12.01 -2.43
C ALA A 213 0.43 -12.86 -3.62
N ASP A 214 1.11 -12.26 -4.60
CA ASP A 214 1.71 -12.96 -5.74
C ASP A 214 2.97 -12.25 -6.27
N PRO A 215 4.17 -12.64 -5.79
CA PRO A 215 5.43 -12.01 -6.20
C PRO A 215 5.77 -12.20 -7.69
N THR A 216 5.22 -13.24 -8.34
CA THR A 216 5.57 -13.56 -9.74
C THR A 216 4.97 -12.57 -10.73
N ILE A 217 3.81 -11.99 -10.39
CA ILE A 217 3.11 -10.98 -11.18
C ILE A 217 3.91 -9.68 -11.25
N ALA A 218 4.66 -9.40 -10.19
CA ALA A 218 5.38 -8.16 -10.04
C ALA A 218 6.54 -8.06 -11.04
N THR A 219 7.18 -9.17 -11.40
CA THR A 219 8.27 -9.21 -12.39
C THR A 219 7.84 -8.67 -13.75
N GLU A 220 6.67 -9.05 -14.27
CA GLU A 220 6.18 -8.60 -15.58
C GLU A 220 5.68 -7.16 -15.56
N VAL A 221 4.91 -6.80 -14.51
CA VAL A 221 4.30 -5.48 -14.42
C VAL A 221 5.35 -4.41 -14.08
N ILE A 222 6.25 -4.66 -13.13
CA ILE A 222 7.26 -3.68 -12.71
C ILE A 222 8.22 -3.35 -13.86
N ARG A 223 8.64 -4.33 -14.67
CA ARG A 223 9.50 -4.06 -15.83
C ARG A 223 8.87 -3.08 -16.83
N SER A 224 7.54 -2.99 -16.87
CA SER A 224 6.81 -2.05 -17.74
C SER A 224 6.81 -0.62 -17.20
N TYR A 225 6.86 -0.45 -15.87
CA TYR A 225 6.83 0.86 -15.20
C TYR A 225 8.21 1.35 -14.74
N VAL A 226 9.16 0.43 -14.54
CA VAL A 226 10.54 0.67 -14.12
C VAL A 226 11.46 -0.08 -15.11
N PRO A 227 11.73 0.52 -16.30
CA PRO A 227 12.52 -0.14 -17.34
C PRO A 227 13.90 -0.60 -16.87
N GLU A 228 14.51 0.14 -15.94
CA GLU A 228 15.80 -0.16 -15.32
C GLU A 228 15.80 -1.50 -14.57
N ALA A 229 14.63 -1.98 -14.13
CA ALA A 229 14.49 -3.30 -13.51
C ALA A 229 14.87 -4.43 -14.49
N ALA A 230 14.92 -4.17 -15.81
CA ALA A 230 15.48 -5.08 -16.83
C ALA A 230 16.91 -5.56 -16.51
N LEU A 231 17.67 -4.81 -15.72
CA LEU A 231 19.03 -5.17 -15.31
C LEU A 231 19.09 -6.33 -14.30
N LEU A 232 17.97 -6.64 -13.64
CA LEU A 232 17.86 -7.69 -12.63
C LEU A 232 17.45 -9.03 -13.24
N SER A 233 18.06 -10.12 -12.77
CA SER A 233 17.55 -11.48 -13.03
C SER A 233 16.15 -11.65 -12.42
N ASP A 234 15.35 -12.58 -12.92
CA ASP A 234 13.99 -12.78 -12.38
C ASP A 234 13.99 -13.09 -10.88
N SER A 235 14.94 -13.93 -10.43
CA SER A 235 15.11 -14.22 -9.00
C SER A 235 15.52 -12.99 -8.18
N GLY A 236 16.40 -12.15 -8.71
CA GLY A 236 16.81 -10.91 -8.05
C GLY A 236 15.69 -9.88 -8.03
N LEU A 237 14.88 -9.83 -9.09
CA LEU A 237 13.72 -8.95 -9.19
C LEU A 237 12.62 -9.37 -8.23
N THR A 238 12.28 -10.66 -8.13
CA THR A 238 11.31 -11.15 -7.12
C THR A 238 11.71 -10.72 -5.72
N VAL A 239 12.97 -10.96 -5.34
CA VAL A 239 13.54 -10.56 -4.05
C VAL A 239 13.43 -9.06 -3.80
N ALA A 240 13.90 -8.23 -4.75
CA ALA A 240 13.85 -6.78 -4.63
C ALA A 240 12.40 -6.27 -4.48
N THR A 241 11.49 -6.94 -5.18
CA THR A 241 10.08 -6.57 -5.24
C THR A 241 9.32 -6.96 -3.97
N GLU A 242 9.64 -8.09 -3.34
CA GLU A 242 9.09 -8.48 -2.04
C GLU A 242 9.53 -7.53 -0.92
N ALA A 243 10.80 -7.10 -0.94
CA ALA A 243 11.32 -6.10 -0.01
C ALA A 243 10.61 -4.75 -0.21
N MET A 244 10.51 -4.28 -1.45
CA MET A 244 9.79 -3.06 -1.81
C MET A 244 8.32 -3.12 -1.41
N ALA A 245 7.64 -4.24 -1.66
CA ALA A 245 6.24 -4.42 -1.31
C ALA A 245 6.00 -4.33 0.19
N SER A 246 6.90 -4.90 0.99
CA SER A 246 6.81 -4.81 2.45
C SER A 246 6.97 -3.36 2.91
N TYR A 247 7.95 -2.65 2.36
CA TYR A 247 8.14 -1.23 2.63
C TYR A 247 6.90 -0.40 2.26
N MET A 248 6.33 -0.61 1.07
CA MET A 248 5.15 0.14 0.62
C MET A 248 3.93 -0.09 1.52
N VAL A 249 3.72 -1.32 1.98
CA VAL A 249 2.65 -1.65 2.94
C VAL A 249 2.88 -0.91 4.25
N THR A 250 4.09 -1.02 4.80
CA THR A 250 4.47 -0.34 6.03
C THR A 250 4.28 1.17 5.97
N ALA A 251 4.83 1.82 4.94
CA ALA A 251 4.69 3.26 4.75
C ALA A 251 3.22 3.68 4.58
N SER A 252 2.42 2.86 3.91
CA SER A 252 0.98 3.10 3.78
C SER A 252 0.25 2.96 5.12
N GLU A 253 0.57 1.96 5.93
CA GLU A 253 -0.06 1.74 7.25
C GLU A 253 0.20 2.91 8.18
N ALA A 254 1.43 3.40 8.24
CA ALA A 254 1.78 4.53 9.07
C ALA A 254 1.09 5.83 8.60
N VAL A 255 1.14 6.15 7.30
CA VAL A 255 0.48 7.34 6.72
C VAL A 255 -1.05 7.30 6.88
N THR A 256 -1.68 6.13 6.84
CA THR A 256 -3.14 6.00 7.04
C THR A 256 -3.57 6.05 8.50
N SER A 257 -2.67 5.74 9.43
CA SER A 257 -2.96 5.78 10.87
C SER A 257 -2.97 7.20 11.45
N ASN A 258 -2.27 8.14 10.79
CA ASN A 258 -2.13 9.52 11.24
C ASN A 258 -2.00 10.48 10.04
N GLU A 259 -2.97 11.37 9.81
CA GLU A 259 -2.89 12.38 8.73
C GLU A 259 -1.69 13.31 8.88
N ASP A 260 -1.15 13.50 10.10
CA ASP A 260 0.06 14.28 10.34
C ASP A 260 1.35 13.50 9.99
N ALA A 261 1.30 12.15 9.94
CA ALA A 261 2.44 11.32 9.54
C ALA A 261 2.84 11.53 8.07
N ILE A 262 1.94 12.04 7.22
CA ILE A 262 2.28 12.44 5.85
C ILE A 262 3.45 13.44 5.82
N ILE A 263 3.35 14.49 6.65
CA ILE A 263 4.31 15.59 6.64
C ILE A 263 5.62 15.06 7.22
N ALA A 264 5.55 14.21 8.24
CA ALA A 264 6.70 13.56 8.85
C ALA A 264 7.42 12.62 7.85
N TYR A 265 6.68 11.75 7.14
CA TYR A 265 7.23 10.86 6.10
C TYR A 265 7.91 11.57 4.93
N THR A 266 7.45 12.78 4.60
CA THR A 266 7.94 13.55 3.45
C THR A 266 8.97 14.61 3.83
N SER A 267 9.14 14.91 5.12
CA SER A 267 10.05 15.93 5.65
C SER A 267 11.33 15.33 6.23
N ILE A 268 11.94 14.43 5.47
CA ILE A 268 13.13 13.69 5.88
C ILE A 268 14.34 14.63 6.11
N GLY A 269 14.93 14.56 7.30
CA GLY A 269 16.20 15.19 7.65
C GLY A 269 16.16 16.71 7.65
N ASP A 270 15.03 17.30 8.06
CA ASP A 270 14.85 18.74 8.10
C ASP A 270 15.15 19.37 9.46
N MET A 271 15.55 18.57 10.45
CA MET A 271 15.94 18.98 11.81
C MET A 271 14.80 19.66 12.59
N ILE A 272 13.55 19.27 12.33
CA ILE A 272 12.34 19.84 12.92
C ILE A 272 11.51 18.71 13.57
N ASP A 273 11.43 18.71 14.90
CA ASP A 273 10.45 17.97 15.75
C ASP A 273 9.00 18.39 15.44
N ARG A 274 8.17 17.61 14.76
CA ARG A 274 6.81 18.02 14.35
C ARG A 274 5.72 17.54 15.28
N ASP A 275 5.96 16.53 16.09
CA ASP A 275 4.97 15.91 16.96
C ASP A 275 5.03 16.41 18.42
N GLY A 276 6.08 17.14 18.79
CA GLY A 276 6.26 17.82 20.06
C GLY A 276 6.90 16.97 21.15
N ASP A 277 7.48 15.82 20.82
CA ASP A 277 8.13 14.88 21.75
C ASP A 277 9.54 15.38 22.19
N GLY A 278 10.10 16.31 21.43
CA GLY A 278 11.39 16.97 21.62
C GLY A 278 12.55 16.33 20.87
N CYS A 279 12.36 15.16 20.28
CA CYS A 279 13.35 14.47 19.47
C CYS A 279 13.34 15.04 18.03
N ILE A 280 14.48 14.94 17.34
CA ILE A 280 14.62 15.43 15.98
C ILE A 280 15.30 14.38 15.12
N ASP A 281 14.79 14.17 13.91
CA ASP A 281 15.38 13.23 12.97
C ASP A 281 15.57 11.83 13.63
N GLU A 282 14.66 11.41 14.52
CA GLU A 282 14.79 10.23 15.40
C GLU A 282 14.29 8.93 14.80
N GLU A 283 13.34 8.96 13.86
CA GLU A 283 12.88 7.72 13.28
C GLU A 283 13.66 7.33 12.02
N ILE A 284 13.59 6.05 11.68
CA ILE A 284 13.97 5.50 10.38
C ILE A 284 12.75 4.93 9.67
N THR A 285 12.80 4.77 8.35
CA THR A 285 11.67 4.11 7.66
C THR A 285 11.73 2.60 7.81
N ASP A 286 11.28 2.10 8.95
CA ASP A 286 11.11 0.67 9.17
C ASP A 286 9.71 0.27 9.61
N GLY A 287 8.82 1.24 9.85
CA GLY A 287 7.42 1.00 10.20
C GLY A 287 7.17 0.80 11.67
N PHE A 288 8.11 1.18 12.51
CA PHE A 288 8.06 0.94 13.93
C PHE A 288 8.54 2.17 14.66
N ASP A 289 7.86 2.44 15.78
CA ASP A 289 8.24 3.40 16.81
C ASP A 289 9.68 3.14 17.30
N ASN A 290 10.65 3.94 16.83
CA ASN A 290 12.07 3.75 17.10
C ASN A 290 12.53 4.48 18.38
N ASP A 291 11.77 5.42 18.92
CA ASP A 291 12.09 6.14 20.15
C ASP A 291 11.18 5.81 21.34
N GLY A 292 10.03 5.19 21.08
CA GLY A 292 9.07 4.68 22.03
C GLY A 292 7.99 5.67 22.45
N ASP A 293 7.78 6.76 21.73
CA ASP A 293 6.79 7.80 22.06
C ASP A 293 5.34 7.38 21.73
N GLY A 294 5.18 6.31 20.93
CA GLY A 294 3.92 5.72 20.48
C GLY A 294 3.42 6.23 19.13
N LEU A 295 4.20 7.05 18.44
CA LEU A 295 4.07 7.40 17.04
C LEU A 295 5.03 6.50 16.22
N VAL A 296 4.93 6.55 14.90
CA VAL A 296 5.66 5.64 14.00
C VAL A 296 6.17 6.42 12.79
N ASP A 297 7.48 6.34 12.55
CA ASP A 297 8.16 6.91 11.38
C ASP A 297 7.90 8.43 11.19
N GLU A 298 7.73 9.17 12.30
CA GLU A 298 7.78 10.64 12.36
C GLU A 298 9.20 11.18 12.23
N ASP A 299 9.34 12.52 12.15
CA ASP A 299 10.59 13.29 12.09
C ASP A 299 11.80 12.49 11.61
N MET A 300 11.70 12.05 10.35
CA MET A 300 12.57 10.96 9.89
C MET A 300 13.97 11.44 9.58
N ARG A 301 15.00 10.70 9.99
CA ARG A 301 16.35 10.96 9.49
C ARG A 301 16.51 10.61 8.02
N THR A 302 17.55 11.17 7.42
CA THR A 302 17.96 10.82 6.06
C THR A 302 18.16 9.30 5.87
N ASN A 303 17.33 8.72 5.01
CA ASN A 303 17.19 7.28 4.76
C ASN A 303 18.39 6.61 4.05
N LYS A 304 19.46 7.36 3.74
CA LYS A 304 20.63 6.86 2.98
C LYS A 304 21.48 5.84 3.74
N ALA A 305 21.08 5.49 4.96
CA ALA A 305 21.81 4.66 5.89
C ALA A 305 21.24 3.25 6.08
N LEU A 306 19.99 2.97 5.70
CA LEU A 306 19.38 1.69 6.06
C LEU A 306 19.95 0.53 5.25
N VAL A 307 20.34 -0.53 5.96
CA VAL A 307 20.70 -1.82 5.39
C VAL A 307 19.58 -2.77 5.71
N TYR A 308 18.86 -3.22 4.68
CA TYR A 308 17.79 -4.21 4.85
C TYR A 308 18.33 -5.63 4.95
N GLU A 309 17.57 -6.48 5.62
CA GLU A 309 17.78 -7.92 5.61
C GLU A 309 17.61 -8.44 4.18
N THR A 310 18.56 -9.29 3.76
CA THR A 310 18.57 -9.88 2.41
C THR A 310 18.51 -11.41 2.44
N ASP A 311 18.56 -12.01 3.63
CA ASP A 311 18.37 -13.44 3.83
C ASP A 311 16.90 -13.73 4.21
N PHE A 312 16.05 -13.68 3.20
CA PHE A 312 14.59 -13.88 3.34
C PHE A 312 14.19 -15.30 3.76
N LEU A 313 15.15 -16.24 3.87
CA LEU A 313 14.89 -17.56 4.47
C LEU A 313 14.84 -17.51 5.99
N HIS A 314 15.52 -16.53 6.58
CA HIS A 314 15.64 -16.38 8.03
C HIS A 314 14.99 -15.10 8.54
N HIS A 315 14.77 -14.11 7.67
CA HIS A 315 14.22 -12.80 8.02
C HIS A 315 12.97 -12.48 7.21
N LYS A 316 12.06 -11.70 7.79
CA LYS A 316 10.90 -11.16 7.07
C LYS A 316 11.36 -10.10 6.07
N PRO A 317 10.79 -10.06 4.85
CA PRO A 317 11.07 -8.97 3.92
C PRO A 317 10.72 -7.60 4.53
N GLY A 318 11.55 -6.59 4.27
CA GLY A 318 11.39 -5.22 4.79
C GLY A 318 12.08 -4.95 6.13
N GLN A 319 12.52 -5.98 6.85
CA GLN A 319 13.27 -5.76 8.10
C GLN A 319 14.59 -5.04 7.85
N VAL A 320 14.93 -4.07 8.71
CA VAL A 320 16.20 -3.35 8.65
C VAL A 320 17.26 -4.12 9.44
N ALA A 321 18.32 -4.61 8.81
CA ALA A 321 19.42 -5.27 9.50
C ALA A 321 20.26 -4.30 10.35
N SER A 322 20.57 -3.11 9.82
CA SER A 322 21.42 -2.11 10.49
C SER A 322 21.33 -0.72 9.85
N ILE A 323 21.81 0.30 10.57
CA ILE A 323 21.92 1.68 10.10
C ILE A 323 23.41 1.98 9.84
N LYS A 324 23.77 2.34 8.61
CA LYS A 324 25.12 2.68 8.17
C LYS A 324 25.41 4.17 8.33
N THR A 325 26.64 4.49 8.70
CA THR A 325 27.13 5.87 8.71
C THR A 325 27.42 6.36 7.27
N GLY A 326 26.81 7.47 6.87
CA GLY A 326 27.06 8.17 5.61
C GLY A 326 27.50 9.62 5.81
N GLU A 327 27.62 10.39 4.72
CA GLU A 327 27.85 11.85 4.78
C GLU A 327 26.65 12.54 5.45
N GLY A 328 26.90 13.34 6.50
CA GLY A 328 25.87 14.01 7.29
C GLY A 328 25.53 13.29 8.61
N TYR A 329 25.94 12.02 8.77
CA TYR A 329 25.72 11.28 10.03
C TYR A 329 26.59 11.79 11.19
N GLU A 330 27.64 12.54 10.90
CA GLU A 330 28.52 13.11 11.93
C GLU A 330 27.85 14.17 12.82
N TYR A 331 26.63 14.62 12.48
CA TYR A 331 25.86 15.61 13.23
C TYR A 331 24.58 15.05 13.88
N VAL A 332 24.33 13.74 13.74
CA VAL A 332 23.12 13.09 14.25
C VAL A 332 23.20 12.95 15.77
N ASP A 333 22.25 13.54 16.49
CA ASP A 333 22.11 13.55 17.97
C ASP A 333 20.61 13.41 18.30
N ILE A 334 20.07 12.22 18.04
CA ILE A 334 18.63 11.92 18.02
C ILE A 334 17.99 11.91 19.40
N ASP A 335 18.78 11.62 20.44
CA ASP A 335 18.32 11.74 21.82
C ASP A 335 18.59 13.14 22.42
N GLY A 336 19.26 14.02 21.65
CA GLY A 336 19.62 15.37 22.05
C GLY A 336 20.57 15.45 23.24
N ASN A 337 21.33 14.39 23.54
CA ASN A 337 22.23 14.35 24.69
C ASN A 337 23.50 15.20 24.52
N GLY A 338 23.71 15.77 23.32
CA GLY A 338 24.86 16.61 22.98
C GLY A 338 26.10 15.83 22.55
N THR A 339 25.96 14.54 22.27
CA THR A 339 27.03 13.62 21.84
C THR A 339 26.68 13.03 20.47
N PRO A 340 26.81 13.83 19.40
CA PRO A 340 26.43 13.37 18.08
C PRO A 340 27.28 12.16 17.61
N ASN A 341 26.65 11.30 16.82
CA ASN A 341 27.26 10.20 16.08
C ASN A 341 27.94 9.13 16.95
N ASP A 342 27.41 8.89 18.16
CA ASP A 342 27.88 7.78 18.98
C ASP A 342 27.31 6.42 18.48
N ASP A 343 27.68 5.31 19.12
CA ASP A 343 27.19 3.99 18.71
C ASP A 343 25.69 3.81 18.98
N ALA A 344 25.15 4.45 20.02
CA ALA A 344 23.76 4.32 20.42
C ALA A 344 22.83 5.04 19.43
N GLU A 345 23.29 6.13 18.82
CA GLU A 345 22.60 6.90 17.77
C GLU A 345 22.24 6.08 16.50
N ARG A 346 22.93 4.96 16.28
CA ARG A 346 22.89 4.20 15.02
C ARG A 346 22.70 2.69 15.19
N THR A 347 22.48 2.22 16.42
CA THR A 347 22.27 0.79 16.68
C THR A 347 20.92 0.56 17.31
N PHE A 348 20.26 -0.51 16.90
CA PHE A 348 19.07 -0.96 17.59
C PHE A 348 19.43 -1.50 18.97
N PHE A 349 18.55 -1.28 19.95
CA PHE A 349 18.67 -1.87 21.28
C PHE A 349 18.72 -3.40 21.22
N ASN A 350 17.89 -3.99 20.36
CA ASN A 350 17.93 -5.39 19.98
C ASN A 350 18.57 -5.51 18.59
N PRO A 351 19.86 -5.94 18.47
CA PRO A 351 20.56 -5.88 17.18
C PRO A 351 20.01 -6.83 16.12
N ASN A 352 19.45 -7.98 16.52
CA ASN A 352 18.85 -8.94 15.61
C ASN A 352 17.42 -8.54 15.25
N SER A 353 17.11 -8.50 13.95
CA SER A 353 15.80 -8.10 13.42
C SER A 353 14.66 -9.01 13.85
N ASN A 354 14.86 -10.32 13.92
CA ASN A 354 13.82 -11.24 14.39
C ASN A 354 13.56 -11.10 15.89
N ASP A 355 14.59 -10.79 16.68
CA ASP A 355 14.43 -10.58 18.11
C ASP A 355 13.66 -9.28 18.39
N ARG A 356 13.87 -8.22 17.58
CA ARG A 356 13.05 -6.99 17.62
C ARG A 356 11.58 -7.27 17.39
N ASP A 357 11.27 -7.90 16.26
CA ASP A 357 9.90 -8.30 15.91
C ASP A 357 9.25 -9.18 16.99
N ALA A 358 10.01 -10.13 17.55
CA ALA A 358 9.50 -11.05 18.56
C ALA A 358 9.24 -10.35 19.90
N ALA A 359 10.04 -9.34 20.24
CA ALA A 359 9.87 -8.51 21.43
C ALA A 359 8.82 -7.41 21.24
N GLY A 360 8.55 -7.00 20.00
CA GLY A 360 7.80 -5.78 19.69
C GLY A 360 8.53 -4.52 20.18
N ASP A 361 9.86 -4.57 20.25
CA ASP A 361 10.70 -3.46 20.71
C ASP A 361 11.74 -3.15 19.65
N HIS A 362 11.44 -2.13 18.86
CA HIS A 362 12.19 -1.70 17.69
C HIS A 362 13.10 -0.50 17.98
N ARG A 363 13.21 -0.12 19.25
CA ARG A 363 13.86 1.13 19.60
C ARG A 363 15.34 1.16 19.30
N ILE A 364 15.81 2.34 18.93
CA ILE A 364 17.23 2.66 18.81
C ILE A 364 17.84 2.76 20.22
N ALA A 365 19.09 2.33 20.36
CA ALA A 365 19.74 2.15 21.65
C ALA A 365 19.84 3.45 22.47
N ALA A 366 19.93 4.61 21.80
CA ALA A 366 19.91 5.94 22.42
C ALA A 366 18.64 6.15 23.27
N PHE A 367 17.50 5.64 22.83
CA PHE A 367 16.21 5.80 23.48
C PHE A 367 15.90 4.75 24.56
N VAL A 368 16.91 3.99 24.98
CA VAL A 368 16.73 2.96 26.02
C VAL A 368 17.50 3.28 27.29
N THR A 369 18.77 3.67 27.17
CA THR A 369 19.61 3.86 28.37
C THR A 369 19.57 5.30 28.83
N GLY A 370 18.93 5.57 29.97
CA GLY A 370 18.84 6.93 30.52
C GLY A 370 17.78 7.81 29.87
N PHE A 371 17.02 7.24 28.94
CA PHE A 371 15.86 7.85 28.30
C PHE A 371 14.57 7.39 28.98
N SER A 372 13.64 8.32 29.22
CA SER A 372 12.36 8.00 29.84
C SER A 372 11.27 9.00 29.50
N TRP A 373 10.12 8.48 29.10
CA TRP A 373 8.87 9.23 29.00
C TRP A 373 8.25 9.47 30.38
N SER A 374 7.71 10.67 30.57
CA SER A 374 7.03 11.09 31.80
C SER A 374 5.58 10.58 31.87
N ALA A 375 5.01 10.19 30.73
CA ALA A 375 3.69 9.60 30.57
C ALA A 375 3.72 8.47 29.53
N THR A 376 2.60 7.76 29.32
CA THR A 376 2.45 6.76 28.26
C THR A 376 1.08 6.84 27.60
N GLY A 377 1.00 6.32 26.37
CA GLY A 377 -0.25 6.22 25.61
C GLY A 377 -0.93 7.58 25.42
N GLU A 378 -2.25 7.62 25.61
CA GLU A 378 -3.04 8.83 25.31
C GLU A 378 -2.66 10.05 26.16
N GLN A 379 -2.09 9.86 27.35
CA GLN A 379 -1.61 10.97 28.17
C GLN A 379 -0.37 11.63 27.57
N LEU A 380 0.58 10.82 27.09
CA LEU A 380 1.78 11.30 26.42
C LEU A 380 1.41 12.03 25.14
N LYS A 381 0.61 11.38 24.28
CA LYS A 381 0.12 11.96 23.02
C LYS A 381 -0.55 13.32 23.20
N ASN A 382 -1.43 13.46 24.20
CA ASN A 382 -2.06 14.75 24.47
C ASN A 382 -1.07 15.84 24.89
N ALA A 383 0.01 15.50 25.60
CA ALA A 383 1.02 16.46 26.01
C ALA A 383 1.91 16.88 24.83
N MET A 384 2.31 15.94 23.98
CA MET A 384 3.08 16.18 22.74
C MET A 384 2.29 17.08 21.79
N ASP A 385 1.01 16.77 21.56
CA ASP A 385 0.07 17.60 20.79
C ASP A 385 0.02 19.07 21.24
N LEU A 386 0.09 19.31 22.56
CA LEU A 386 0.08 20.66 23.12
C LEU A 386 1.42 21.37 22.88
N ALA A 387 2.53 20.65 23.02
CA ALA A 387 3.88 21.14 22.77
C ALA A 387 4.12 21.48 21.29
N ALA A 388 3.69 20.62 20.37
CA ALA A 388 3.80 20.83 18.92
C ALA A 388 3.04 22.09 18.44
N LYS A 389 1.90 22.39 19.07
CA LYS A 389 1.05 23.54 18.72
C LYS A 389 1.55 24.87 19.31
N ASP A 390 2.47 24.83 20.26
CA ASP A 390 3.04 26.01 20.92
C ASP A 390 4.24 26.52 20.13
N THR A 391 3.96 27.25 19.04
CA THR A 391 4.98 27.69 18.07
C THR A 391 5.34 29.18 18.15
N ASP A 392 4.69 29.97 19.00
CA ASP A 392 4.97 31.40 19.17
C ASP A 392 6.00 31.65 20.29
N VAL A 393 7.26 31.88 19.91
CA VAL A 393 8.36 32.17 20.85
C VAL A 393 8.10 33.43 21.71
N SER A 394 7.24 34.35 21.26
CA SER A 394 6.88 35.55 22.02
C SER A 394 5.82 35.29 23.09
N ASN A 395 5.14 34.13 23.05
CA ASN A 395 4.04 33.79 23.94
C ASN A 395 3.98 32.28 24.26
N ILE A 396 5.10 31.74 24.78
CA ILE A 396 5.26 30.32 25.13
C ILE A 396 4.22 29.91 26.18
N GLN A 397 3.34 28.97 25.81
CA GLN A 397 2.32 28.41 26.71
C GLN A 397 2.86 27.25 27.55
N TYR A 398 3.74 26.44 26.97
CA TYR A 398 4.28 25.22 27.58
C TYR A 398 5.80 25.34 27.69
N PRO A 399 6.30 25.96 28.79
CA PRO A 399 7.73 26.21 28.96
C PRO A 399 8.52 24.90 29.09
N LEU A 400 9.84 24.97 28.89
CA LEU A 400 10.73 23.80 28.93
C LEU A 400 10.51 22.90 30.16
N GLN A 401 10.36 23.50 31.34
CA GLN A 401 10.12 22.74 32.57
C GLN A 401 8.83 21.91 32.50
N TRP A 402 7.76 22.45 31.90
CA TRP A 402 6.52 21.71 31.70
C TRP A 402 6.74 20.53 30.75
N ARG A 403 7.47 20.74 29.65
CA ARG A 403 7.75 19.67 28.66
C ARG A 403 8.54 18.52 29.29
N LYS A 404 9.57 18.83 30.07
CA LYS A 404 10.31 17.83 30.88
C LYS A 404 9.40 17.03 31.81
N GLU A 405 8.51 17.71 32.53
CA GLU A 405 7.65 17.08 33.54
C GLU A 405 6.50 16.27 32.96
N ASN A 406 5.96 16.65 31.79
CA ASN A 406 4.74 16.07 31.23
C ASN A 406 4.98 15.17 30.03
N ILE A 407 6.10 15.36 29.31
CA ILE A 407 6.48 14.57 28.14
C ILE A 407 7.72 13.74 28.48
N GLY A 408 8.79 14.39 28.94
CA GLY A 408 10.06 13.71 29.19
C GLY A 408 10.86 13.55 27.90
N GLY A 409 11.38 12.35 27.63
CA GLY A 409 12.09 12.06 26.38
C GLY A 409 13.27 13.00 26.12
N CYS A 410 13.42 13.44 24.87
CA CYS A 410 14.49 14.35 24.45
C CYS A 410 14.41 15.72 25.15
N TRP A 411 13.21 16.20 25.52
CA TRP A 411 13.08 17.46 26.26
C TRP A 411 13.92 17.47 27.53
N ASN A 412 14.19 16.33 28.17
CA ASN A 412 15.02 16.24 29.37
C ASN A 412 16.44 16.77 29.14
N ASN A 413 16.97 16.60 27.93
CA ASN A 413 18.32 16.99 27.55
C ASN A 413 18.42 18.45 27.10
N TYR A 414 17.29 19.12 26.85
CA TYR A 414 17.28 20.50 26.40
C TYR A 414 17.81 21.46 27.47
N THR A 415 18.62 22.41 26.99
CA THR A 415 18.94 23.65 27.69
C THR A 415 17.93 24.73 27.31
N GLU A 416 17.87 25.83 28.08
CA GLU A 416 17.01 26.96 27.73
C GLU A 416 17.37 27.56 26.35
N GLU A 417 18.66 27.53 25.98
CA GLU A 417 19.10 28.00 24.66
C GLU A 417 18.61 27.08 23.54
N ALA A 418 18.73 25.76 23.70
CA ALA A 418 18.22 24.78 22.73
C ALA A 418 16.70 24.86 22.61
N PHE A 419 16.00 25.03 23.73
CA PHE A 419 14.55 25.22 23.77
C PHE A 419 14.11 26.45 22.99
N LEU A 420 14.80 27.58 23.11
CA LEU A 420 14.45 28.76 22.32
C LEU A 420 14.73 28.57 20.82
N LYS A 421 15.79 27.84 20.45
CA LYS A 421 16.08 27.50 19.05
C LYS A 421 15.04 26.60 18.43
N TRP A 422 14.38 25.74 19.21
CA TRP A 422 13.32 24.87 18.73
C TRP A 422 12.19 25.64 18.02
N PHE A 423 11.90 26.88 18.43
CA PHE A 423 10.89 27.74 17.79
C PHE A 423 11.33 28.33 16.44
N GLU A 424 12.61 28.26 16.08
CA GLU A 424 13.11 28.80 14.81
C GLU A 424 12.46 28.07 13.62
N GLY A 425 11.94 28.84 12.66
CA GLY A 425 11.24 28.27 11.49
C GLY A 425 9.79 27.82 11.72
N ARG A 426 9.26 27.93 12.96
CA ARG A 426 7.91 27.46 13.33
C ARG A 426 6.85 28.56 13.50
N ASN A 427 7.24 29.81 13.39
CA ASN A 427 6.34 30.95 13.61
C ASN A 427 5.12 30.90 12.67
N LYS A 428 3.91 30.78 13.25
CA LYS A 428 2.63 31.08 12.60
C LYS A 428 2.10 32.41 13.09
#